data_AF-A0AB72Z3Z4-F1
#
_entry.id   AF-A0AB72Z3Z4-F1
#
_cell.length_a   1.000
_cell.length_b   1.000
_cell.length_c   1.000
_cell.angle_alpha   90.00
_cell.angle_beta   90.00
_cell.angle_gamma   90.00
#
_symmetry.space_group_name_H-M   'P 1'
#
loop_
_entity.id
_entity.type
_entity.pdbx_description
1 polymer ?
#
loop_
_entity_poly.entity_id
_entity_poly.type
_entity_poly.pdbx_seq_one_letter_code
_entity_poly.pdbx_strand_id
1 'polypeptide(L)'
;MSELDAGTRDIEKEAHEFASNLLMPERRVKALVPHHALIGDIFKAKKYFGVAAMAMAYRAHALGRLTDWEYRSMCSRLTSMGYRTAESDGIDTEKSQVFGFVASTNRAKGISVNTVSEETGLTSRELHDLSFGNFMTVTSGGAGDG
;
A
#
# COMPACT_ATOMS: atom_id res chain seq x y z
N MET A 1 31.00 8.47 16.06
CA MET A 1 29.86 7.73 15.49
C MET A 1 29.14 7.12 16.69
N SER A 2 28.03 7.72 17.13
CA SER A 2 27.41 7.43 18.43
C SER A 2 26.69 6.08 18.44
N GLU A 3 26.74 5.37 19.56
CA GLU A 3 26.13 4.05 19.77
C GLU A 3 24.62 4.00 19.44
N LEU A 4 23.94 5.16 19.45
CA LEU A 4 22.54 5.33 19.05
C LEU A 4 22.29 5.03 17.55
N ASP A 5 23.23 5.37 16.66
CA ASP A 5 23.12 5.11 15.21
C ASP A 5 23.35 3.63 14.89
N ALA A 6 24.17 2.93 15.69
CA ALA A 6 24.36 1.49 15.55
C ALA A 6 23.10 0.71 15.98
N GLY A 7 22.51 1.03 17.14
CA GLY A 7 21.29 0.36 17.61
C GLY A 7 20.07 0.59 16.70
N THR A 8 19.96 1.77 16.07
CA THR A 8 18.86 2.07 15.14
C THR A 8 18.95 1.22 13.86
N ARG A 9 20.17 1.03 13.32
CA ARG A 9 20.39 0.22 12.12
C ARG A 9 20.05 -1.26 12.33
N ASP A 10 20.31 -1.79 13.51
CA ASP A 10 19.95 -3.17 13.84
C ASP A 10 18.43 -3.34 13.91
N ILE A 11 17.71 -2.38 14.51
CA ILE A 11 16.24 -2.39 14.57
C ILE A 11 15.62 -2.24 13.17
N GLU A 12 16.12 -1.34 12.34
CA GLU A 12 15.64 -1.16 10.96
C GLU A 12 15.83 -2.43 10.14
N LYS A 13 16.99 -3.09 10.27
CA LYS A 13 17.27 -4.35 9.60
C LYS A 13 16.34 -5.46 10.07
N GLU A 14 16.14 -5.60 11.37
CA GLU A 14 15.22 -6.58 11.95
C GLU A 14 13.78 -6.33 11.50
N ALA A 15 13.33 -5.08 11.51
CA ALA A 15 12.01 -4.70 11.01
C ALA A 15 11.85 -5.00 9.52
N HIS A 16 12.88 -4.75 8.71
CA HIS A 16 12.88 -5.08 7.29
C HIS A 16 12.79 -6.60 7.07
N GLU A 17 13.57 -7.38 7.82
CA GLU A 17 13.54 -8.83 7.78
C GLU A 17 12.16 -9.38 8.18
N PHE A 18 11.60 -8.88 9.28
CA PHE A 18 10.26 -9.22 9.74
C PHE A 18 9.20 -8.94 8.67
N ALA A 19 9.16 -7.70 8.14
CA ALA A 19 8.21 -7.30 7.11
C ALA A 19 8.35 -8.16 5.84
N SER A 20 9.58 -8.44 5.40
CA SER A 20 9.83 -9.28 4.23
C SER A 20 9.30 -10.71 4.42
N ASN A 21 9.43 -11.29 5.61
CA ASN A 21 8.94 -12.63 5.91
C ASN A 21 7.41 -12.67 6.05
N LEU A 22 6.82 -11.63 6.64
CA LEU A 22 5.38 -11.47 6.79
C LEU A 22 4.69 -11.30 5.42
N LEU A 23 5.17 -10.37 4.60
CA LEU A 23 4.58 -10.04 3.30
C LEU A 23 4.90 -11.07 2.22
N MET A 24 6.11 -11.65 2.25
CA MET A 24 6.60 -12.58 1.23
C MET A 24 7.09 -13.90 1.88
N PRO A 25 6.17 -14.79 2.30
CA PRO A 25 6.53 -16.05 2.96
C PRO A 25 7.41 -16.93 2.08
N GLU A 26 8.50 -17.46 2.65
CA GLU A 26 9.53 -18.20 1.93
C GLU A 26 8.97 -19.29 1.01
N ARG A 27 8.11 -20.17 1.54
CA ARG A 27 7.54 -21.28 0.78
C ARG A 27 6.81 -20.81 -0.49
N ARG A 28 6.05 -19.71 -0.40
CA ARG A 28 5.33 -19.17 -1.55
C ARG A 28 6.27 -18.50 -2.54
N VAL A 29 7.23 -17.71 -2.07
CA VAL A 29 8.25 -17.10 -2.94
C VAL A 29 9.01 -18.18 -3.69
N LYS A 30 9.40 -19.26 -3.00
CA LYS A 30 10.10 -20.38 -3.61
C LYS A 30 9.28 -21.11 -4.68
N ALA A 31 7.95 -21.15 -4.56
CA ALA A 31 7.08 -21.76 -5.55
C ALA A 31 6.83 -20.86 -6.77
N LEU A 32 6.79 -19.53 -6.58
CA LEU A 32 6.45 -18.57 -7.62
C LEU A 32 7.67 -18.03 -8.38
N VAL A 33 8.81 -17.90 -7.68
CA VAL A 33 10.04 -17.30 -8.20
C VAL A 33 11.06 -18.43 -8.48
N PRO A 34 11.40 -18.68 -9.75
CA PRO A 34 12.40 -19.69 -10.12
C PRO A 34 13.81 -19.25 -9.70
N HIS A 35 14.77 -20.18 -9.77
CA HIS A 35 16.18 -19.80 -9.73
C HIS A 35 16.55 -18.99 -10.97
N HIS A 36 17.48 -18.04 -10.83
CA HIS A 36 17.90 -17.13 -11.89
C HIS A 36 16.70 -16.33 -12.44
N ALA A 37 15.82 -15.88 -11.54
CA ALA A 37 14.59 -15.21 -11.88
C ALA A 37 14.83 -14.00 -12.79
N LEU A 38 14.01 -13.88 -13.83
CA LEU A 38 14.03 -12.75 -14.74
C LEU A 38 13.14 -11.62 -14.23
N ILE A 39 13.28 -10.44 -14.82
CA ILE A 39 12.48 -9.27 -14.40
C ILE A 39 10.97 -9.53 -14.48
N GLY A 40 10.53 -10.35 -15.45
CA GLY A 40 9.12 -10.72 -15.58
C GLY A 40 8.62 -11.57 -14.41
N ASP A 41 9.47 -12.42 -13.83
CA ASP A 41 9.13 -13.23 -12.67
C ASP A 41 9.03 -12.36 -11.42
N ILE A 42 9.91 -11.36 -11.28
CA ILE A 42 9.83 -10.34 -10.23
C ILE A 42 8.51 -9.56 -10.36
N PHE A 43 8.09 -9.17 -11.56
CA PHE A 43 6.83 -8.46 -11.72
C PHE A 43 5.59 -9.31 -11.42
N LYS A 44 5.59 -10.57 -11.86
CA LYS A 44 4.52 -11.52 -11.50
C LYS A 44 4.44 -11.69 -9.99
N ALA A 45 5.58 -11.86 -9.32
CA ALA A 45 5.64 -12.07 -7.89
C ALA A 45 5.27 -10.80 -7.10
N LYS A 46 5.76 -9.61 -7.49
CA LYS A 46 5.40 -8.34 -6.82
C LYS A 46 3.89 -8.12 -6.84
N LYS A 47 3.24 -8.47 -7.96
CA LYS A 47 1.80 -8.30 -8.14
C LYS A 47 1.02 -9.31 -7.31
N TYR A 48 1.50 -10.54 -7.21
CA TYR A 48 0.89 -11.57 -6.38
C TYR A 48 0.93 -11.21 -4.89
N PHE A 49 2.07 -10.71 -4.39
CA PHE A 49 2.23 -10.37 -2.97
C PHE A 49 1.76 -8.97 -2.60
N GLY A 50 1.57 -8.09 -3.59
CA GLY A 50 1.24 -6.70 -3.34
C GLY A 50 2.40 -5.95 -2.67
N VAL A 51 3.59 -6.00 -3.28
CA VAL A 51 4.80 -5.34 -2.74
C VAL A 51 5.58 -4.60 -3.82
N ALA A 52 6.54 -3.77 -3.40
CA ALA A 52 7.47 -3.12 -4.31
C ALA A 52 8.31 -4.10 -5.13
N ALA A 53 8.63 -3.73 -6.38
CA ALA A 53 9.53 -4.53 -7.23
C ALA A 53 10.91 -4.72 -6.57
N MET A 54 11.43 -3.65 -5.95
CA MET A 54 12.71 -3.67 -5.23
C MET A 54 12.65 -4.60 -4.00
N ALA A 55 11.55 -4.58 -3.25
CA ALA A 55 11.36 -5.48 -2.10
C ALA A 55 11.29 -6.96 -2.55
N MET A 56 10.61 -7.24 -3.66
CA MET A 56 10.55 -8.58 -4.24
C MET A 56 11.92 -9.05 -4.75
N ALA A 57 12.70 -8.19 -5.40
CA ALA A 57 14.06 -8.51 -5.83
C ALA A 57 14.99 -8.78 -4.64
N TYR A 58 14.90 -7.97 -3.58
CA TYR A 58 15.63 -8.20 -2.33
C TYR A 58 15.27 -9.55 -1.70
N ARG A 59 13.98 -9.87 -1.62
CA ARG A 59 13.52 -11.14 -1.06
C ARG A 59 13.96 -12.33 -1.90
N ALA A 60 13.94 -12.21 -3.22
CA ALA A 60 14.43 -13.25 -4.13
C ALA A 60 15.92 -13.52 -3.90
N HIS A 61 16.73 -12.46 -3.72
CA HIS A 61 18.14 -12.57 -3.35
C HIS A 61 18.34 -13.23 -1.99
N ALA A 62 17.64 -12.78 -0.95
CA ALA A 62 17.72 -13.33 0.40
C ALA A 62 17.39 -14.84 0.46
N LEU A 63 16.54 -15.33 -0.45
CA LEU A 63 16.17 -16.75 -0.55
C LEU A 63 16.99 -17.56 -1.57
N GLY A 64 18.06 -16.98 -2.12
CA GLY A 64 18.94 -17.64 -3.09
C GLY A 64 18.29 -17.91 -4.46
N ARG A 65 17.24 -17.16 -4.80
CA ARG A 65 16.64 -17.18 -6.16
C ARG A 65 17.42 -16.31 -7.14
N LEU A 66 18.09 -15.29 -6.63
CA LEU A 66 19.05 -14.47 -7.35
C LEU A 66 20.41 -14.59 -6.66
N THR A 67 21.47 -14.70 -7.45
CA THR A 67 22.84 -14.50 -6.97
C THR A 67 23.11 -13.02 -6.69
N ASP A 68 24.20 -12.71 -5.98
CA ASP A 68 24.61 -11.33 -5.71
C ASP A 68 24.75 -10.49 -6.99
N TRP A 69 25.31 -11.09 -8.05
CA TRP A 69 25.49 -10.40 -9.32
C TRP A 69 24.15 -10.16 -10.02
N GLU A 70 23.27 -11.16 -10.06
CA GLU A 70 21.93 -11.04 -10.66
C GLU A 70 21.08 -10.03 -9.89
N TYR A 71 21.17 -10.00 -8.56
CA TYR A 71 20.48 -9.03 -7.74
C TYR A 71 20.91 -7.60 -8.06
N ARG A 72 22.22 -7.33 -8.15
CA ARG A 72 22.74 -6.02 -8.54
C ARG A 72 22.25 -5.61 -9.93
N SER A 73 22.34 -6.51 -10.90
CA SER A 73 21.85 -6.30 -12.27
C SER A 73 20.34 -6.01 -12.30
N MET A 74 19.55 -6.76 -11.52
CA MET A 74 18.11 -6.57 -11.38
C MET A 74 17.78 -5.20 -10.79
N CYS A 75 18.45 -4.79 -9.72
CA CYS A 75 18.27 -3.48 -9.09
C CYS A 75 18.64 -2.33 -10.04
N SER A 76 19.72 -2.45 -10.81
CA SER A 76 20.07 -1.48 -11.85
C SER A 76 18.97 -1.36 -12.89
N ARG A 77 18.47 -2.50 -13.39
CA ARG A 77 17.39 -2.54 -14.38
C ARG A 77 16.09 -1.93 -13.85
N LEU A 78 15.67 -2.30 -12.64
CA LEU A 78 14.49 -1.75 -11.98
C LEU A 78 14.61 -0.24 -11.78
N THR A 79 15.80 0.24 -11.40
CA THR A 79 16.08 1.67 -11.26
C THR A 79 15.96 2.41 -12.59
N SER A 80 16.55 1.87 -13.67
CA SER A 80 16.41 2.43 -15.02
C SER A 80 14.95 2.49 -15.50
N MET A 81 14.11 1.59 -15.01
CA MET A 81 12.67 1.56 -15.28
C MET A 81 11.83 2.43 -14.33
N GLY A 82 12.45 3.16 -13.40
CA GLY A 82 11.77 4.08 -12.48
C GLY A 82 11.24 3.46 -11.17
N TYR A 83 11.42 2.15 -10.97
CA TYR A 83 10.87 1.42 -9.81
C TYR A 83 11.58 1.69 -8.48
N ARG A 84 12.62 2.55 -8.48
CA ARG A 84 13.28 3.00 -7.25
C ARG A 84 12.50 4.11 -6.53
N THR A 85 11.75 4.90 -7.28
CA THR A 85 11.07 6.11 -6.76
C THR A 85 9.56 6.08 -6.95
N ALA A 86 9.06 5.26 -7.87
CA ALA A 86 7.62 5.12 -8.11
C ALA A 86 7.28 3.65 -8.37
N GLU A 87 6.11 3.22 -7.90
CA GLU A 87 5.55 1.94 -8.27
C GLU A 87 4.58 2.13 -9.44
N SER A 88 5.07 2.01 -10.67
CA SER A 88 4.18 1.85 -11.82
C SER A 88 3.41 0.53 -11.67
N ASP A 89 2.09 0.58 -11.88
CA ASP A 89 1.11 -0.43 -11.44
C ASP A 89 1.17 -0.69 -9.93
N GLY A 90 0.99 0.38 -9.14
CA GLY A 90 0.77 0.30 -7.70
C GLY A 90 -0.52 -0.45 -7.35
N ILE A 91 -0.65 -0.83 -6.09
CA ILE A 91 -1.87 -1.46 -5.56
C ILE A 91 -2.83 -0.36 -5.15
N ASP A 92 -4.13 -0.60 -5.29
CA ASP A 92 -5.14 0.29 -4.73
C ASP A 92 -4.90 0.44 -3.22
N THR A 93 -4.87 1.69 -2.76
CA THR A 93 -4.73 1.99 -1.33
C THR A 93 -5.84 1.29 -0.55
N GLU A 94 -5.49 0.68 0.58
CA GLU A 94 -6.49 0.10 1.48
C GLU A 94 -7.50 1.18 1.90
N LYS A 95 -8.78 0.89 1.69
CA LYS A 95 -9.88 1.76 2.10
C LYS A 95 -10.53 1.17 3.35
N SER A 96 -10.85 2.03 4.31
CA SER A 96 -11.57 1.61 5.51
C SER A 96 -12.93 0.99 5.14
N GLN A 97 -13.12 -0.26 5.54
CA GLN A 97 -14.41 -0.95 5.37
C GLN A 97 -15.49 -0.35 6.28
N VAL A 98 -15.09 0.25 7.42
CA VAL A 98 -16.03 0.84 8.39
C VAL A 98 -16.75 2.03 7.78
N PHE A 99 -16.06 2.92 7.07
CA PHE A 99 -16.72 4.07 6.46
C PHE A 99 -17.72 3.66 5.38
N GLY A 100 -17.36 2.68 4.53
CA GLY A 100 -18.28 2.11 3.56
C GLY A 100 -19.50 1.45 4.22
N PHE A 101 -19.29 0.71 5.31
CA PHE A 101 -20.36 0.07 6.07
C PHE A 101 -21.30 1.09 6.73
N VAL A 102 -20.76 2.10 7.42
CA VAL A 102 -21.57 3.13 8.09
C VAL A 102 -22.36 3.95 7.08
N ALA A 103 -21.72 4.38 5.99
CA ALA A 103 -22.39 5.15 4.94
C ALA A 103 -23.54 4.36 4.28
N SER A 104 -23.31 3.09 3.94
CA SER A 104 -24.34 2.22 3.35
C SER A 104 -25.47 1.91 4.34
N THR A 105 -25.16 1.63 5.59
CA THR A 105 -26.15 1.36 6.65
C THR A 105 -27.02 2.58 6.93
N ASN A 106 -26.41 3.77 7.05
CA ASN A 106 -27.14 5.01 7.28
C ASN A 106 -28.07 5.33 6.11
N ARG A 107 -27.60 5.13 4.87
CA ARG A 107 -28.43 5.28 3.67
C ARG A 107 -29.63 4.32 3.67
N ALA A 108 -29.43 3.06 4.03
CA ALA A 108 -30.51 2.07 4.12
C ALA A 108 -31.53 2.41 5.20
N LYS A 109 -31.10 3.04 6.30
CA LYS A 109 -31.96 3.51 7.39
C LYS A 109 -32.58 4.88 7.13
N GLY A 110 -32.28 5.54 6.01
CA GLY A 110 -32.73 6.90 5.70
C GLY A 110 -32.12 7.99 6.58
N ILE A 111 -31.02 7.69 7.28
CA ILE A 111 -30.30 8.66 8.13
C ILE A 111 -29.49 9.57 7.21
N SER A 112 -29.85 10.85 7.21
CA SER A 112 -29.21 11.88 6.37
C SER A 112 -27.94 12.44 7.02
N VAL A 113 -27.07 13.06 6.22
CA VAL A 113 -25.88 13.78 6.73
C VAL A 113 -26.28 14.90 7.70
N ASN A 114 -27.44 15.53 7.48
CA ASN A 114 -27.95 16.56 8.39
C ASN A 114 -28.32 15.96 9.76
N THR A 115 -28.93 14.78 9.79
CA THR A 115 -29.25 14.08 11.03
C THR A 115 -27.97 13.75 11.82
N VAL A 116 -26.93 13.26 11.14
CA VAL A 116 -25.63 12.99 11.76
C VAL A 116 -24.98 14.30 12.25
N SER A 117 -25.11 15.39 11.48
CA SER A 117 -24.60 16.71 11.85
C SER A 117 -25.25 17.24 13.13
N GLU A 118 -26.58 17.12 13.25
CA GLU A 118 -27.35 17.52 14.42
C GLU A 118 -26.98 16.70 15.66
N GLU A 119 -26.83 15.38 15.54
CA GLU A 119 -26.49 14.50 16.67
C GLU A 119 -25.04 14.64 17.14
N THR A 120 -24.11 14.90 16.22
CA THR A 120 -22.68 14.98 16.54
C THR A 120 -22.18 16.41 16.79
N GLY A 121 -22.96 17.41 16.40
CA GLY A 121 -22.55 18.82 16.40
C GLY A 121 -21.50 19.17 15.33
N LEU A 122 -21.15 18.23 14.44
CA LEU A 122 -20.18 18.43 13.37
C LEU A 122 -20.87 18.97 12.12
N THR A 123 -20.25 19.91 11.42
CA THR A 123 -20.77 20.38 10.13
C THR A 123 -20.66 19.31 9.05
N SER A 124 -21.49 19.41 8.00
CA SER A 124 -21.42 18.48 6.85
C SER A 124 -20.03 18.46 6.19
N ARG A 125 -19.28 19.57 6.27
CA ARG A 125 -17.90 19.65 5.77
C ARG A 125 -16.94 18.85 6.65
N GLU A 126 -17.01 19.01 7.97
CA GLU A 126 -16.18 18.24 8.91
C GLU A 126 -16.47 16.75 8.83
N LEU A 127 -17.74 16.36 8.68
CA LEU A 127 -18.12 14.95 8.48
C LEU A 127 -17.56 14.39 7.17
N HIS A 128 -17.59 15.16 6.09
CA HIS A 128 -16.98 14.77 4.82
C HIS A 128 -15.45 14.60 4.95
N ASP A 129 -14.77 15.56 5.58
CA ASP A 129 -13.32 15.55 5.70
C ASP A 129 -12.83 14.43 6.64
N LEU A 130 -13.47 14.25 7.80
CA LEU A 130 -13.13 13.19 8.76
C LEU A 130 -13.47 11.78 8.26
N SER A 131 -14.42 11.66 7.33
CA SER A 131 -14.75 10.39 6.66
C SER A 131 -13.99 10.16 5.37
N PHE A 132 -13.02 11.02 5.03
CA PHE A 132 -12.27 10.95 3.78
C PHE A 132 -13.17 10.91 2.54
N GLY A 133 -14.26 11.69 2.55
CA GLY A 133 -15.23 11.79 1.46
C GLY A 133 -16.22 10.63 1.35
N ASN A 134 -16.31 9.75 2.36
CA ASN A 134 -17.27 8.63 2.33
C ASN A 134 -18.70 9.05 2.66
N PHE A 135 -18.91 10.13 3.43
CA PHE A 135 -20.23 10.74 3.55
C PHE A 135 -20.47 11.67 2.37
N MET A 136 -21.39 11.28 1.48
CA MET A 136 -21.86 12.14 0.39
C MET A 136 -22.52 13.38 0.98
N THR A 137 -21.80 14.50 0.97
CA THR A 137 -22.43 15.80 1.19
C THR A 137 -23.35 16.08 0.01
N VAL A 138 -24.60 16.48 0.27
CA VAL A 138 -25.45 17.04 -0.78
C VAL A 138 -24.79 18.34 -1.21
N THR A 139 -24.10 18.32 -2.34
CA THR A 139 -23.73 19.57 -3.01
C THR A 139 -25.06 20.21 -3.41
N SER A 140 -25.44 21.31 -2.76
CA SER A 140 -26.51 22.16 -3.28
C SER A 140 -26.05 22.60 -4.67
N GLY A 141 -26.64 22.00 -5.71
CA GLY A 141 -26.41 22.41 -7.08
C GLY A 141 -26.67 23.90 -7.19
N GLY A 142 -25.64 24.66 -7.57
CA GLY A 142 -25.80 26.05 -7.93
C GLY A 142 -26.78 26.13 -9.09
N ALA A 143 -27.98 26.63 -8.82
CA ALA A 143 -28.89 27.09 -9.85
C ALA A 143 -28.17 28.19 -10.63
N GLY A 144 -28.06 27.99 -11.94
CA GLY A 144 -27.52 28.98 -12.86
C GLY A 144 -28.34 30.26 -12.80
N ASP A 145 -27.63 31.39 -12.79
CA ASP A 145 -28.19 32.71 -13.02
C ASP A 145 -27.81 33.10 -14.45
N GLY A 146 -28.84 33.33 -15.27
CA GLY A 146 -28.80 33.75 -16.66
C GLY A 146 -30.13 34.38 -17.00
#